data_AF-A0A2V2BWX9-F1
#
_entry.id   AF-A0A2V2BWX9-F1
#
_cell.length_a   1.000
_cell.length_b   1.000
_cell.length_c   1.000
_cell.angle_alpha   90.00
_cell.angle_beta   90.00
_cell.angle_gamma   90.00
#
_symmetry.space_group_name_H-M   'P 1'
#
loop_
_entity.id
_entity.type
_entity.pdbx_description
1 polymer ?
#
loop_
_entity_poly.entity_id
_entity_poly.type
_entity_poly.pdbx_seq_one_letter_code
_entity_poly.pdbx_strand_id
1 'polypeptide(L)' 'KLKEMMKIMKYEAPTEFGKLAETISEWFAPIIRMWRFTKNNGITEGFHRKMKLIQRRAYGYRNFENYRLRVLVECGVNL' A
#
# COMPACT_ATOMS: atom_id res chain seq x y z
N LYS A 1 4.33 -7.82 21.19
CA LYS A 1 3.10 -7.09 20.81
C LYS A 1 2.48 -7.64 19.51
N LEU A 2 3.12 -7.56 18.33
CA LEU A 2 2.53 -8.08 17.08
C LEU A 2 2.19 -9.58 17.13
N LYS A 3 3.08 -10.42 17.66
CA LYS A 3 2.84 -11.86 17.85
C LYS A 3 1.62 -12.15 18.73
N GLU A 4 1.41 -11.35 19.79
CA GLU A 4 0.23 -11.49 20.66
C GLU A 4 -1.04 -11.07 19.95
N MET A 5 -1.01 -9.99 19.18
CA MET A 5 -2.15 -9.59 18.33
C MET A 5 -2.52 -10.68 17.31
N MET A 6 -1.52 -11.36 16.73
CA MET A 6 -1.77 -12.47 15.80
C MET A 6 -2.43 -13.67 16.49
N LYS A 7 -2.06 -13.97 17.74
CA LYS A 7 -2.74 -15.03 18.51
C LYS A 7 -4.19 -14.67 18.76
N ILE A 8 -4.46 -13.44 19.22
CA ILE A 8 -5.83 -12.95 19.43
C ILE A 8 -6.63 -13.07 18.12
N MET A 9 -6.08 -12.60 17.00
CA MET A 9 -6.75 -12.68 15.69
C MET A 9 -7.03 -14.12 15.22
N LYS A 10 -6.24 -15.10 15.66
CA LYS A 10 -6.35 -16.50 15.21
C LYS A 10 -7.24 -17.35 16.12
N TYR A 11 -7.28 -17.06 17.41
CA TYR A 11 -7.92 -17.93 18.41
C TYR A 11 -9.08 -17.28 19.17
N GLU A 12 -9.12 -15.95 19.24
CA GLU A 12 -10.07 -15.21 20.10
C GLU A 12 -10.99 -14.27 19.31
N ALA A 13 -10.58 -13.86 18.10
CA ALA A 13 -11.35 -12.98 17.23
C ALA A 13 -12.33 -13.75 16.32
N PRO A 14 -13.34 -13.06 15.75
CA PRO A 14 -14.19 -13.63 14.71
C PRO A 14 -13.40 -14.26 13.56
N THR A 15 -13.95 -15.29 12.92
CA THR A 15 -13.24 -16.12 11.93
C THR A 15 -12.77 -15.34 10.71
N GLU A 16 -13.38 -14.19 10.44
CA GLU A 16 -12.99 -13.22 9.41
C GLU A 16 -11.56 -12.73 9.59
N PHE A 17 -11.05 -12.69 10.83
CA PHE A 17 -9.67 -12.29 11.15
C PHE A 17 -8.65 -13.40 10.92
N GLY A 18 -9.08 -14.66 10.74
CA GLY A 18 -8.20 -15.79 10.49
C GLY A 18 -7.31 -15.58 9.26
N LYS A 19 -7.90 -15.10 8.15
CA LYS A 19 -7.17 -14.78 6.90
C LYS A 19 -6.17 -13.64 7.09
N LEU A 20 -6.51 -12.65 7.90
CA LEU A 20 -5.61 -11.54 8.22
C LEU A 20 -4.42 -12.03 9.05
N ALA A 21 -4.65 -12.89 10.05
CA ALA A 21 -3.59 -13.48 10.85
C ALA A 21 -2.62 -14.32 10.01
N GLU A 22 -3.14 -15.09 9.04
CA GLU A 22 -2.35 -15.85 8.07
C GLU A 22 -1.51 -14.93 7.20
N THR A 23 -2.12 -13.91 6.60
CA THR A 23 -1.41 -12.92 5.77
C THR A 23 -0.28 -12.23 6.57
N ILE A 24 -0.53 -11.80 7.80
CA ILE A 24 0.50 -11.17 8.63
C ILE A 24 1.62 -12.16 8.96
N SER A 25 1.30 -13.45 9.13
CA SER A 25 2.29 -14.50 9.39
C SER A 25 3.21 -14.73 8.19
N GLU A 26 2.65 -14.80 6.98
CA GLU A 26 3.42 -14.92 5.74
C GLU A 26 4.36 -13.72 5.52
N TRP A 27 3.88 -12.52 5.85
CA TRP A 27 4.62 -11.26 5.66
C TRP A 27 5.40 -10.81 6.89
N PHE A 28 5.52 -11.65 7.93
CA PHE A 28 6.09 -11.27 9.21
C PHE A 28 7.52 -10.72 9.07
N ALA A 29 8.40 -11.45 8.37
CA ALA A 29 9.80 -11.03 8.23
C ALA A 29 9.96 -9.65 7.54
N PRO A 30 9.29 -9.37 6.39
CA PRO A 30 9.24 -8.02 5.82
C PRO A 30 8.72 -6.94 6.77
N ILE A 31 7.63 -7.21 7.50
CA ILE A 31 7.02 -6.25 8.44
C ILE A 31 8.02 -5.85 9.54
N ILE A 32 8.67 -6.85 10.15
CA ILE A 32 9.66 -6.60 11.20
C ILE A 32 10.88 -5.85 10.64
N ARG A 33 11.32 -6.15 9.41
CA ARG A 33 12.41 -5.41 8.77
C ARG A 33 12.09 -3.94 8.59
N MET A 34 10.83 -3.58 8.32
CA MET A 34 10.41 -2.19 8.17
C MET A 34 10.66 -1.36 9.44
N TRP A 35 10.57 -1.96 10.64
CA TRP A 35 10.83 -1.26 11.90
C TRP A 35 12.28 -0.78 12.08
N ARG A 36 13.21 -1.22 11.23
CA ARG A 36 14.59 -0.71 11.20
C ARG A 36 14.69 0.65 10.50
N PHE A 37 13.66 1.06 9.76
CA PHE A 37 13.65 2.30 8.99
C PHE A 37 12.73 3.32 9.65
N THR A 38 13.11 4.59 9.57
CA THR A 38 12.29 5.73 10.03
C THR A 38 11.33 6.25 8.97
N LYS A 39 11.41 5.69 7.75
CA LYS A 39 10.58 6.09 6.61
C LYS A 39 9.21 5.44 6.73
N ASN A 40 8.17 6.25 6.60
CA ASN A 40 6.79 5.78 6.51
C ASN A 40 6.36 5.66 5.03
N ASN A 41 5.20 5.03 4.80
CA ASN A 41 4.63 4.86 3.47
C ASN A 41 4.00 6.14 2.90
N GLY A 42 4.10 7.29 3.59
CA GLY A 42 3.39 8.51 3.25
C GLY A 42 3.77 9.10 1.89
N ILE A 43 5.02 8.95 1.46
CA ILE A 43 5.47 9.39 0.13
C ILE A 43 4.78 8.56 -0.95
N THR A 44 4.80 7.22 -0.83
CA THR A 44 4.14 6.29 -1.77
C THR A 44 2.63 6.55 -1.83
N GLU A 45 1.98 6.73 -0.68
CA GLU A 45 0.55 7.05 -0.62
C GLU A 45 0.23 8.41 -1.23
N GLY A 46 1.10 9.40 -1.04
CA GLY A 46 1.01 10.70 -1.69
C GLY A 46 1.02 10.58 -3.22
N PHE A 47 1.94 9.79 -3.77
CA PHE A 47 2.00 9.49 -5.20
C PHE A 47 0.75 8.75 -5.67
N HIS A 48 0.33 7.68 -4.98
CA HIS A 48 -0.89 6.96 -5.33
C HIS A 48 -2.14 7.86 -5.32
N ARG A 49 -2.25 8.79 -4.36
CA ARG A 49 -3.35 9.75 -4.31
C ARG A 49 -3.34 10.68 -5.52
N LYS A 50 -2.17 11.20 -5.90
CA LYS A 50 -1.99 12.06 -7.07
C LYS A 50 -2.29 11.32 -8.37
N MET A 51 -1.82 10.08 -8.52
CA MET A 51 -2.14 9.19 -9.65
C MET A 51 -3.65 8.95 -9.78
N LYS A 52 -4.34 8.64 -8.68
CA LYS A 52 -5.81 8.49 -8.68
C LYS A 52 -6.52 9.80 -9.03
N LEU A 53 -5.99 10.95 -8.63
CA LEU A 53 -6.53 12.26 -9.00
C LEU A 53 -6.40 12.53 -10.50
N ILE A 54 -5.26 12.17 -11.10
CA ILE A 54 -5.03 12.26 -12.55
C ILE A 54 -6.08 11.44 -13.31
N GLN A 55 -6.31 10.20 -12.90
CA GLN A 55 -7.33 9.34 -13.51
C GLN A 55 -8.74 9.94 -13.37
N ARG A 56 -9.11 10.45 -12.19
CA ARG A 56 -10.43 11.06 -11.96
C ARG A 56 -10.66 12.31 -12.80
N ARG A 57 -9.65 13.18 -12.93
CA ARG A 57 -9.75 14.42 -13.73
C ARG A 57 -9.89 14.14 -15.24
N ALA A 58 -9.31 13.04 -15.71
CA ALA A 58 -9.42 12.60 -17.09
C ALA A 58 -10.67 11.75 -17.37
N TYR A 59 -11.46 11.42 -16.36
CA TYR A 59 -12.55 10.43 -16.44
C TYR A 59 -12.07 9.07 -16.96
N GLY A 60 -10.86 8.67 -16.53
CA GLY A 60 -10.17 7.46 -16.98
C GLY A 60 -9.30 7.68 -18.21
N TYR A 61 -8.35 6.76 -18.42
CA TYR A 61 -7.49 6.73 -19.60
C TYR A 61 -7.74 5.44 -20.36
N ARG A 62 -7.97 5.54 -21.67
CA ARG A 62 -8.08 4.37 -22.55
C ARG A 62 -6.71 3.81 -22.94
N ASN A 63 -5.72 4.69 -23.07
CA ASN A 63 -4.34 4.35 -23.44
C ASN A 63 -3.43 4.53 -22.22
N PHE A 64 -2.72 3.46 -21.84
CA PHE A 64 -1.82 3.47 -20.69
C PHE A 64 -0.61 4.40 -20.88
N GLU A 65 -0.07 4.54 -22.10
CA GLU A 65 1.06 5.45 -22.36
C GLU A 65 0.68 6.90 -22.11
N ASN A 66 -0.54 7.30 -22.49
CA ASN A 66 -1.03 8.66 -22.20
C ASN A 66 -1.21 8.89 -20.68
N TYR A 67 -1.67 7.88 -19.94
CA TYR A 67 -1.72 7.94 -18.48
C TYR A 67 -0.32 8.06 -17.88
N ARG A 68 0.62 7.23 -18.34
CA ARG A 68 2.01 7.22 -17.89
C ARG A 68 2.68 8.56 -18.12
N LEU A 69 2.54 9.15 -19.31
CA LEU A 69 3.05 10.49 -19.62
C LEU A 69 2.49 11.52 -18.65
N ARG A 70 1.19 11.48 -18.36
CA ARG A 70 0.58 12.41 -17.42
C ARG A 70 1.10 12.25 -16.00
N VAL A 71 1.30 11.02 -15.55
CA VAL A 71 1.89 10.72 -14.24
C VAL A 71 3.32 11.24 -14.15
N LEU A 72 4.16 11.01 -15.17
CA LEU A 72 5.54 11.50 -15.18
C LEU A 72 5.62 13.03 -15.06
N VAL A 73 4.79 13.73 -15.83
CA VAL A 73 4.73 15.20 -15.81
C VAL A 73 4.19 15.75 -14.48
N GLU A 74 3.13 15.16 -13.93
CA GLU A 74 2.47 15.70 -12.74
C GLU A 74 3.04 15.21 -11.39
N CYS A 75 3.73 14.08 -11.38
CA CYS A 75 4.37 13.51 -10.18
C CYS A 75 5.88 13.77 -10.15
N GLY A 76 6.48 14.36 -11.18
CA GLY A 76 7.88 14.81 -11.13
C GLY A 76 8.88 13.65 -11.14
N VAL A 77 9.08 13.07 -12.32
CA VAL A 77 10.44 12.69 -12.71
C VAL A 77 10.87 13.80 -13.65
N ASN A 78 11.87 14.61 -13.28
CA ASN A 78 12.44 15.57 -14.22
C ASN A 78 12.78 14.82 -15.51
N LEU A 79 12.21 15.23 -16.64
CA LEU A 79 12.66 14.80 -17.97
C LEU A 79 13.98 15.48 -18.30
#